data_AF-A0A7W8J723-F1
#
_entry.id   AF-A0A7W8J723-F1
#
_cell.length_a   1.000
_cell.length_b   1.000
_cell.length_c   1.000
_cell.angle_alpha   90.00
_cell.angle_beta   90.00
_cell.angle_gamma   90.00
#
_symmetry.space_group_name_H-M   'P 1'
#
loop_
_entity.id
_entity.type
_entity.pdbx_description
1 polymer ?
#
loop_
_entity_poly.entity_id
_entity_poly.type
_entity_poly.pdbx_seq_one_letter_code
_entity_poly.pdbx_strand_id
1 'polypeptide(L)'
;METAICRHIKTNGRRCKSPSLSISAYCYFHSRLLRRHRTLLATAPALPAAQPDTPPTATGAPEYLPEALPLELDLPPLEDVESIQVSISLLVAALARNRIDSKRAAVLLYGLQLASTNARSVTIEPAAASIVRTLARTKSGRDLAVDNQ
;
A
#
# COMPACT_ATOMS: atom_id res chain seq x y z
N MET A 1 12.70 25.95 18.33
CA MET A 1 11.53 25.97 17.43
C MET A 1 10.81 24.65 17.56
N GLU A 2 9.50 24.68 17.80
CA GLU A 2 8.68 23.48 17.90
C GLU A 2 8.64 22.77 16.54
N THR A 3 9.04 21.49 16.51
CA THR A 3 9.07 20.71 15.27
C THR A 3 7.66 20.26 14.92
N ALA A 4 7.13 20.75 13.80
CA ALA A 4 5.84 20.28 13.30
C ALA A 4 5.86 18.76 13.05
N ILE A 5 4.82 18.08 13.53
CA ILE A 5 4.66 16.63 13.39
C ILE A 5 3.70 16.27 12.24
N CYS A 6 3.92 15.10 11.64
CA CYS A 6 3.09 14.53 10.59
C CYS A 6 1.59 14.52 10.98
N ARG A 7 0.72 14.90 10.05
CA ARG A 7 -0.75 14.91 10.21
C ARG A 7 -1.43 13.60 9.82
N HIS A 8 -0.69 12.60 9.33
CA HIS A 8 -1.24 11.29 9.01
C HIS A 8 -1.76 10.55 10.24
N ILE A 9 -2.92 9.91 10.08
CA ILE A 9 -3.56 9.06 11.08
C ILE A 9 -3.42 7.62 10.59
N LYS A 10 -2.78 6.80 11.43
CA LYS A 10 -2.58 5.36 11.22
C LYS A 10 -3.88 4.58 11.33
N THR A 11 -3.88 3.30 10.95
CA THR A 11 -5.09 2.46 11.01
C THR A 11 -5.61 2.30 12.44
N ASN A 12 -4.72 2.33 13.42
CA ASN A 12 -5.07 2.31 14.85
C ASN A 12 -5.58 3.66 15.41
N GLY A 13 -5.80 4.67 14.57
CA GLY A 13 -6.29 5.99 14.98
C GLY A 13 -5.24 6.91 15.62
N ARG A 14 -4.00 6.44 15.82
CA ARG A 14 -2.92 7.26 16.37
C ARG A 14 -2.28 8.10 15.27
N ARG A 15 -1.81 9.30 15.62
CA ARG A 15 -0.98 10.09 14.70
C ARG A 15 0.37 9.41 14.47
N CYS A 16 0.95 9.61 13.30
CA CYS A 16 2.26 9.10 12.92
C CYS A 16 3.42 9.59 13.82
N LYS A 17 3.29 10.80 14.40
CA LYS A 17 4.27 11.45 15.31
C LYS A 17 5.65 11.77 14.72
N SER A 18 6.04 11.25 13.57
CA SER A 18 7.30 11.62 12.91
C SER A 18 7.28 13.10 12.48
N PRO A 19 8.41 13.81 12.55
CA PRO A 19 8.57 15.16 12.00
C PRO A 19 8.04 15.29 10.58
N SER A 20 7.30 16.37 10.31
CA SER A 20 6.87 16.71 8.96
C SER A 20 8.03 17.30 8.16
N LEU A 21 7.98 17.14 6.84
CA LEU A 21 8.84 17.92 5.95
C LEU A 21 8.51 19.41 6.10
N SER A 22 9.48 20.28 5.80
CA SER A 22 9.33 21.73 5.88
C SER A 22 8.23 22.26 4.97
N ILE A 23 7.97 21.57 3.85
CA ILE A 23 7.00 21.97 2.81
C ILE A 23 5.72 21.11 2.79
N SER A 24 5.58 20.15 3.70
CA SER A 24 4.46 19.19 3.69
C SER A 24 3.90 19.00 5.09
N ALA A 25 2.58 18.77 5.17
CA ALA A 25 1.93 18.35 6.41
C ALA A 25 2.30 16.90 6.82
N TYR A 26 2.97 16.15 5.95
CA TYR A 26 3.34 14.76 6.14
C TYR A 26 4.86 14.59 6.34
N CYS A 27 5.25 13.53 7.03
CA CYS A 27 6.66 13.12 7.12
C CYS A 27 7.17 12.62 5.76
N TYR A 28 8.48 12.37 5.67
CA TYR A 28 9.10 11.84 4.45
C TYR A 28 8.44 10.54 3.97
N PHE A 29 8.20 9.60 4.90
CA PHE A 29 7.54 8.32 4.61
C PHE A 29 6.12 8.52 4.04
N HIS A 30 5.25 9.25 4.74
CA HIS A 30 3.86 9.45 4.31
C HIS A 30 3.70 10.31 3.06
N SER A 31 4.58 11.31 2.87
CA SER A 31 4.59 12.10 1.63
C SER A 31 4.89 11.23 0.40
N ARG A 32 5.76 10.23 0.55
CA ARG A 32 6.13 9.30 -0.53
C ARG A 32 5.12 8.17 -0.70
N LEU A 33 4.59 7.65 0.40
CA LEU A 33 3.54 6.63 0.37
C LEU A 33 2.32 7.14 -0.40
N LEU A 34 1.85 8.36 -0.09
CA LEU A 34 0.74 9.00 -0.79
C LEU A 34 1.05 9.21 -2.29
N ARG A 35 2.27 9.65 -2.62
CA ARG A 35 2.70 9.83 -4.01
C ARG A 35 2.69 8.51 -4.77
N ARG A 36 3.26 7.45 -4.19
CA ARG A 36 3.31 6.11 -4.81
C ARG A 36 1.93 5.52 -5.00
N HIS A 37 1.06 5.62 -4.00
CA HIS A 37 -0.30 5.11 -4.10
C HIS A 37 -1.07 5.82 -5.22
N ARG A 38 -0.97 7.16 -5.30
CA ARG A 38 -1.54 7.94 -6.40
C ARG A 38 -0.98 7.54 -7.75
N THR A 39 0.34 7.35 -7.86
CA THR A 39 0.95 6.90 -9.11
C THR A 39 0.44 5.52 -9.51
N LEU A 40 0.43 4.54 -8.60
CA LEU A 40 -0.08 3.20 -8.88
C LEU A 40 -1.53 3.23 -9.36
N LEU A 41 -2.42 3.98 -8.69
CA LEU A 41 -3.80 4.13 -9.14
C LEU A 41 -3.91 4.83 -10.51
N ALA A 42 -3.06 5.83 -10.77
CA ALA A 42 -3.09 6.56 -12.05
C ALA A 42 -2.45 5.80 -13.21
N THR A 43 -1.49 4.92 -12.96
CA THR A 43 -0.74 4.17 -13.98
C THR A 43 -1.10 2.70 -14.03
N ALA A 44 -1.96 2.20 -13.13
CA ALA A 44 -2.46 0.84 -13.20
C ALA A 44 -3.16 0.68 -14.56
N PRO A 45 -2.71 -0.26 -15.41
CA PRO A 45 -3.50 -0.58 -16.59
C PRO A 45 -4.86 -1.03 -16.08
N ALA A 46 -5.94 -0.44 -16.63
CA ALA A 46 -7.23 -1.09 -16.54
C ALA A 46 -7.01 -2.51 -17.01
N LEU A 47 -7.23 -3.50 -16.14
CA LEU A 47 -7.08 -4.89 -16.53
C LEU A 47 -7.90 -5.06 -17.81
N PRO A 48 -7.30 -5.57 -18.91
CA PRO A 48 -8.08 -5.80 -20.12
C PRO A 48 -9.26 -6.68 -19.70
N ALA A 49 -10.48 -6.21 -19.96
CA ALA A 49 -11.63 -7.09 -19.97
C ALA A 49 -11.21 -8.32 -20.77
N ALA A 50 -11.32 -9.50 -20.18
CA ALA A 50 -10.73 -10.72 -20.73
C ALA A 50 -11.04 -10.83 -22.23
N GLN A 51 -10.02 -11.16 -23.03
CA GLN A 51 -10.16 -11.23 -24.48
C GLN A 51 -11.09 -12.39 -24.86
N PRO A 52 -11.96 -12.22 -25.88
CA PRO A 52 -12.99 -13.20 -26.27
C PRO A 52 -12.46 -14.44 -27.03
N ASP A 53 -11.20 -14.83 -26.85
CA ASP A 53 -10.62 -15.97 -27.57
C ASP A 53 -10.79 -17.30 -26.82
N THR A 54 -12.00 -17.52 -26.28
CA THR A 54 -12.44 -18.86 -25.87
C THR A 54 -12.90 -19.64 -27.12
N PRO A 55 -12.33 -20.81 -27.45
CA PRO A 55 -12.76 -21.61 -28.59
C PRO A 55 -14.22 -22.06 -28.44
N PRO A 56 -14.94 -22.34 -29.55
CA PRO A 56 -16.35 -22.73 -29.51
C PRO A 56 -16.52 -24.03 -28.72
N THR A 57 -17.03 -23.86 -27.51
CA THR A 57 -18.02 -24.68 -26.80
C THR A 57 -18.13 -26.14 -27.23
N ALA A 58 -17.55 -27.04 -26.44
CA ALA A 58 -18.17 -28.35 -26.24
C ALA A 58 -19.41 -28.13 -25.36
N THR A 59 -20.58 -28.16 -26.02
CA THR A 59 -21.92 -28.46 -25.50
C THR A 59 -22.19 -28.16 -24.02
N GLY A 60 -22.92 -27.06 -23.76
CA GLY A 60 -23.91 -27.05 -22.67
C GLY A 60 -23.71 -26.12 -21.46
N ALA A 61 -22.90 -25.07 -21.52
CA ALA A 61 -22.88 -24.06 -20.45
C ALA A 61 -23.67 -22.79 -20.87
N PRO A 62 -24.67 -22.32 -20.09
CA PRO A 62 -25.47 -21.14 -20.45
C PRO A 62 -24.66 -19.84 -20.38
N GLU A 63 -24.81 -19.04 -21.43
CA GLU A 63 -24.06 -17.85 -21.84
C GLU A 63 -24.41 -16.56 -21.06
N TYR A 64 -24.57 -16.62 -19.72
CA TYR A 64 -24.90 -15.42 -18.91
C TYR A 64 -24.05 -15.20 -17.65
N LEU A 65 -22.98 -15.95 -17.42
CA LEU A 65 -22.10 -15.63 -16.29
C LEU A 65 -21.17 -14.48 -16.67
N PRO A 66 -21.26 -13.28 -16.03
CA PRO A 66 -20.32 -12.21 -16.31
C PRO A 66 -18.90 -12.70 -15.99
N GLU A 67 -18.01 -12.51 -16.96
CA GLU A 67 -16.57 -12.67 -16.83
C GLU A 67 -16.15 -12.15 -15.45
N ALA A 68 -15.58 -13.01 -14.61
CA ALA A 68 -15.36 -12.70 -13.21
C ALA A 68 -14.51 -11.42 -13.09
N LEU A 69 -15.15 -10.30 -12.69
CA LEU A 69 -14.47 -9.03 -12.48
C LEU A 69 -13.22 -9.27 -11.62
N PRO A 70 -12.04 -8.76 -12.05
CA PRO A 70 -10.81 -9.00 -11.33
C PRO A 70 -10.96 -8.62 -9.87
N LEU A 71 -10.48 -9.49 -8.97
CA LEU A 71 -10.48 -9.19 -7.55
C LEU A 71 -9.53 -8.01 -7.27
N GLU A 72 -10.10 -6.84 -7.00
CA GLU A 72 -9.38 -5.72 -6.39
C GLU A 72 -9.41 -5.88 -4.87
N LEU A 73 -8.24 -6.19 -4.29
CA LEU A 73 -8.05 -6.13 -2.84
C LEU A 73 -7.54 -4.74 -2.48
N ASP A 74 -8.43 -3.89 -1.97
CA ASP A 74 -8.06 -2.60 -1.40
C ASP A 74 -7.45 -2.80 -0.01
N LEU A 75 -6.14 -3.02 0.02
CA LEU A 75 -5.41 -3.22 1.26
C LEU A 75 -4.95 -1.87 1.83
N PRO A 76 -5.14 -1.61 3.14
CA PRO A 76 -4.57 -0.42 3.75
C PRO A 76 -3.04 -0.47 3.67
N PRO A 77 -2.36 0.68 3.78
CA PRO A 77 -0.91 0.68 3.88
C PRO A 77 -0.44 -0.11 5.11
N LEU A 78 0.52 -1.01 4.90
CA LEU A 78 1.05 -1.92 5.93
C LEU A 78 2.06 -1.22 6.86
N GLU A 79 1.62 -0.18 7.54
CA GLU A 79 2.47 0.71 8.35
C GLU A 79 2.38 0.47 9.87
N ASP A 80 1.44 -0.36 10.31
CA ASP A 80 1.28 -0.78 11.70
C ASP A 80 0.67 -2.18 11.80
N VAL A 81 0.70 -2.77 13.00
CA VAL A 81 0.18 -4.13 13.21
C VAL A 81 -1.33 -4.20 12.92
N GLU A 82 -2.09 -3.16 13.26
CA GLU A 82 -3.53 -3.11 13.03
C GLU A 82 -3.88 -3.13 11.53
N SER A 83 -3.16 -2.37 10.70
CA SER A 83 -3.29 -2.35 9.24
C SER A 83 -2.98 -3.70 8.61
N ILE A 84 -2.01 -4.42 9.16
CA ILE A 84 -1.66 -5.77 8.74
C ILE A 84 -2.78 -6.75 9.11
N GLN A 85 -3.36 -6.64 10.32
CA GLN A 85 -4.49 -7.46 10.74
C GLN A 85 -5.74 -7.22 9.89
N VAL A 86 -6.03 -5.96 9.53
CA VAL A 86 -7.10 -5.63 8.57
C VAL A 86 -6.84 -6.31 7.23
N SER A 87 -5.60 -6.26 6.73
CA SER A 87 -5.23 -6.88 5.47
C SER A 87 -5.37 -8.41 5.49
N ILE A 88 -4.98 -9.07 6.59
CA ILE A 88 -5.19 -10.51 6.80
C ILE A 88 -6.68 -10.83 6.77
N SER A 89 -7.49 -10.03 7.46
CA SER A 89 -8.95 -10.24 7.54
C SER A 89 -9.61 -10.16 6.17
N LEU A 90 -9.24 -9.15 5.36
CA LEU A 90 -9.73 -9.01 3.98
C LEU A 90 -9.34 -10.19 3.10
N LEU A 91 -8.11 -10.69 3.25
CA LEU A 91 -7.61 -11.81 2.45
C LEU A 91 -8.28 -13.14 2.84
N VAL A 92 -8.48 -13.38 4.13
CA VAL A 92 -9.24 -14.55 4.63
C VAL A 92 -10.68 -14.50 4.14
N ALA A 93 -11.32 -13.33 4.18
CA ALA A 93 -12.67 -13.13 3.67
C ALA A 93 -12.79 -13.37 2.15
N ALA A 94 -11.76 -12.99 1.37
CA ALA A 94 -11.70 -13.25 -0.06
C ALA A 94 -11.49 -14.74 -0.36
N LEU A 95 -10.63 -15.42 0.40
CA LEU A 95 -10.39 -16.87 0.28
C LEU A 95 -11.66 -17.67 0.62
N ALA A 96 -12.34 -17.34 1.71
CA ALA A 96 -13.57 -18.00 2.12
C ALA A 96 -14.71 -17.85 1.10
N ARG A 97 -14.72 -16.73 0.35
CA ARG A 97 -15.68 -16.47 -0.74
C ARG A 97 -15.20 -16.98 -2.10
N ASN A 98 -14.11 -17.75 -2.13
CA ASN A 98 -13.50 -18.28 -3.35
C ASN A 98 -13.21 -17.19 -4.41
N ARG A 99 -12.88 -15.97 -3.97
CA ARG A 99 -12.54 -14.83 -4.84
C ARG A 99 -11.06 -14.81 -5.22
N ILE A 100 -10.23 -15.55 -4.49
CA ILE A 100 -8.80 -15.74 -4.71
C ILE A 100 -8.47 -17.22 -4.54
N ASP A 101 -7.58 -17.76 -5.40
CA ASP A 101 -7.12 -19.14 -5.24
C ASP A 101 -6.14 -19.28 -4.07
N SER A 102 -6.04 -20.50 -3.57
CA SER A 102 -5.22 -20.83 -2.40
C SER A 102 -3.72 -20.55 -2.60
N LYS A 103 -3.20 -20.69 -3.83
CA LYS A 103 -1.77 -20.43 -4.11
C LYS A 103 -1.46 -18.94 -4.01
N ARG A 104 -2.28 -18.09 -4.63
CA ARG A 104 -2.14 -16.62 -4.52
C ARG A 104 -2.36 -16.15 -3.08
N ALA A 105 -3.37 -16.68 -2.41
CA ALA A 105 -3.63 -16.36 -1.00
C ALA A 105 -2.44 -16.73 -0.11
N ALA A 106 -1.80 -17.89 -0.32
CA ALA A 106 -0.63 -18.31 0.43
C ALA A 106 0.55 -17.32 0.28
N VAL A 107 0.84 -16.86 -0.94
CA VAL A 107 1.91 -15.88 -1.19
C VAL A 107 1.62 -14.55 -0.49
N LEU A 108 0.37 -14.07 -0.55
CA LEU A 108 -0.02 -12.81 0.08
C LEU A 108 -0.01 -12.91 1.62
N LEU A 109 -0.54 -14.01 2.18
CA LEU A 109 -0.48 -14.26 3.63
C LEU A 109 0.97 -14.32 4.13
N TYR A 110 1.87 -14.94 3.38
CA TYR A 110 3.30 -14.95 3.69
C TYR A 110 3.91 -13.54 3.68
N GLY A 111 3.56 -12.71 2.68
CA GLY A 111 3.94 -11.29 2.66
C GLY A 111 3.45 -10.51 3.88
N LEU A 112 2.20 -10.74 4.32
CA LEU A 112 1.63 -10.12 5.51
C LEU A 112 2.29 -10.61 6.81
N GLN A 113 2.68 -11.88 6.88
CA GLN A 113 3.47 -12.40 8.00
C GLN A 113 4.83 -11.71 8.09
N LEU A 114 5.52 -11.54 6.96
CA LEU A 114 6.78 -10.79 6.90
C LEU A 114 6.59 -9.34 7.34
N ALA A 115 5.51 -8.69 6.89
CA ALA A 115 5.16 -7.35 7.32
C ALA A 115 4.92 -7.29 8.84
N SER A 116 4.22 -8.26 9.42
CA SER A 116 3.97 -8.36 10.87
C SER A 116 5.27 -8.51 11.66
N THR A 117 6.19 -9.34 11.18
CA THR A 117 7.52 -9.51 11.80
C THR A 117 8.32 -8.21 11.72
N ASN A 118 8.32 -7.55 10.56
CA ASN A 118 9.01 -6.28 10.36
C ASN A 118 8.42 -5.16 11.22
N ALA A 119 7.11 -5.10 11.38
CA ALA A 119 6.43 -4.07 12.18
C ALA A 119 6.88 -4.06 13.65
N ARG A 120 7.42 -5.17 14.17
CA ARG A 120 8.01 -5.22 15.53
C ARG A 120 9.38 -4.56 15.63
N SER A 121 10.10 -4.46 14.51
CA SER A 121 11.50 -4.00 14.48
C SER A 121 11.67 -2.65 13.75
N VAL A 122 10.73 -2.28 12.87
CA VAL A 122 10.80 -1.03 12.10
C VAL A 122 10.26 0.13 12.92
N THR A 123 11.12 1.12 13.19
CA THR A 123 10.73 2.36 13.85
C THR A 123 10.30 3.40 12.81
N ILE A 124 8.99 3.59 12.63
CA ILE A 124 8.42 4.60 11.72
C ILE A 124 8.34 5.99 12.39
N GLU A 125 8.60 6.07 13.70
CA GLU A 125 8.59 7.31 14.50
C GLU A 125 10.03 7.72 14.95
N PRO A 126 10.96 8.08 14.03
CA PRO A 126 12.29 8.50 14.44
C PRO A 126 12.28 9.84 15.18
N ALA A 127 13.32 10.07 15.98
CA ALA A 127 13.56 11.34 16.65
C ALA A 127 13.73 12.49 15.65
N ALA A 128 13.33 13.70 16.05
CA ALA A 128 13.37 14.86 15.15
C ALA A 128 14.75 15.19 14.59
N ALA A 129 15.80 14.95 15.37
CA ALA A 129 17.17 15.23 14.98
C ALA A 129 17.69 14.30 13.87
N SER A 130 17.13 13.09 13.74
CA SER A 130 17.60 12.10 12.76
C SER A 130 16.82 12.10 11.45
N ILE A 131 15.83 12.98 11.29
CA ILE A 131 14.96 13.03 10.11
C ILE A 131 15.24 14.28 9.28
N VAL A 132 15.46 14.05 7.98
CA VAL A 132 15.53 15.10 6.96
C VAL A 132 14.16 15.76 6.77
N ARG A 133 14.10 17.07 6.98
CA ARG A 133 12.88 17.86 6.82
C ARG A 133 12.85 18.69 5.55
N THR A 134 14.01 19.07 5.02
CA THR A 134 14.14 19.82 3.78
C THR A 134 14.81 18.94 2.74
N LEU A 135 14.24 18.90 1.53
CA LEU A 135 14.71 18.06 0.43
C LEU A 135 15.10 18.93 -0.75
N ALA A 136 16.25 18.65 -1.35
CA ALA A 136 16.57 19.08 -2.70
C ALA A 136 16.16 17.98 -3.69
N ARG A 137 15.88 18.34 -4.94
CA ARG A 137 15.58 17.37 -6.00
C ARG A 137 16.58 17.50 -7.13
N THR A 138 17.22 16.39 -7.50
CA THR A 138 18.14 16.35 -8.63
C THR A 138 17.40 16.50 -9.95
N LYS A 139 18.12 16.83 -11.03
CA LYS A 139 17.59 16.83 -12.41
C LYS A 139 16.98 15.48 -12.81
N SER A 140 17.46 14.38 -12.21
CA SER A 140 16.93 13.02 -12.41
C SER A 140 15.68 12.69 -11.57
N GLY A 141 15.14 13.64 -10.81
CA GLY A 141 13.94 13.45 -9.99
C GLY A 141 14.18 12.76 -8.64
N ARG A 142 15.43 12.44 -8.28
CA ARG A 142 15.78 11.87 -6.97
C ARG A 142 15.80 12.95 -5.90
N ASP A 143 15.15 12.71 -4.76
CA ASP A 143 15.23 13.61 -3.61
C ASP A 143 16.56 13.36 -2.83
N LEU A 144 17.19 14.45 -2.41
CA LEU A 144 18.42 14.49 -1.62
C LEU A 144 18.15 15.23 -0.31
N ALA A 145 18.81 14.80 0.76
CA ALA A 145 18.89 15.61 1.96
C ALA A 145 19.70 16.87 1.66
N VAL A 146 19.24 18.02 2.15
CA VAL A 146 20.10 19.20 2.20
C VAL A 146 21.07 19.03 3.37
N ASP A 147 22.34 19.33 3.17
CA ASP A 147 23.29 19.38 4.27
C ASP A 147 22.83 20.47 5.23
N ASN A 148 22.66 20.13 6.51
CA ASN A 148 22.38 21.11 7.55
C ASN A 148 23.62 22.02 7.64
N GLN A 149 23.46 23.31 7.37
CA GLN A 149 24.35 24.33 7.94
C GLN A 149 24.12 24.41 9.45
#